data_AF-A0A212JG38-F1
#
_entry.id   AF-A0A212JG38-F1
#
_cell.length_a   1.000
_cell.length_b   1.000
_cell.length_c   1.000
_cell.angle_alpha   90.00
_cell.angle_beta   90.00
_cell.angle_gamma   90.00
#
_symmetry.space_group_name_H-M   'P 1'
#
loop_
_entity.id
_entity.type
_entity.pdbx_description
1 polymer ?
#
loop_
_entity_poly.entity_id
_entity_poly.type
_entity_poly.pdbx_seq_one_letter_code
_entity_poly.pdbx_strand_id
1 'polypeptide(L)'
;MSKKTRQPVGYVKPGSSTTVEIYNGNRGIASKPGVAVLTFEIQGVEDREDIRFSESRSTYQRYVNDRLALNLGGYSVPIWGHYNLYPQEIFSMVSENKLLPEVIEKQVKFMFGKGPRLYREIITGEGEKQKRVRIPVEDQRIQDWLDSWEEMGYQHLWEYLKNIITDFYHVKTCVSKYNFNVSRRINGPLPIAALTYVGSDEARLAMKGAKPNRSIKNEDCKYVIVGDWLNITASEYDVWHRFDPRTPLKYSPAISFTHDKTFTKWVYALNSCFKGLKEYMKASELAPKYLNSYLRNALNAHIHVQIPGSWYEQHKIILQQICSDNLMRTDVPLQTEYRGVKLVGDDGKALPFYESMMDELISCELRRITSLMSGEGKNQGKLYATTKWGEEGWKFEEFPGKFKDFFDTVLKYEEYANKAILTGKGVPSSISNVDGSGIISKSGSEAYYNYLLYVMTLTLDEYFVLKDLNRAIHINFPYAKKEGIKAGFWIDIPAKLQETTPSERPTKTATADQD
;
A
#
# COMPACT_ATOMS: atom_id res chain seq x y z
N MET A 1 -29.28 -40.82 -37.70
CA MET A 1 -30.36 -39.93 -38.18
C MET A 1 -31.22 -39.52 -36.99
N SER A 2 -31.21 -38.23 -36.63
CA SER A 2 -32.30 -37.58 -35.91
C SER A 2 -32.19 -36.07 -36.18
N LYS A 3 -33.13 -35.57 -37.00
CA LYS A 3 -33.20 -34.19 -37.49
C LYS A 3 -33.71 -33.29 -36.35
N LYS A 4 -32.93 -32.27 -35.96
CA LYS A 4 -33.43 -31.18 -35.10
C LYS A 4 -34.22 -30.18 -35.96
N THR A 5 -35.51 -30.07 -35.67
CA THR A 5 -36.43 -29.06 -36.20
C THR A 5 -36.16 -27.71 -35.54
N ARG A 6 -35.87 -26.67 -36.33
CA ARG A 6 -35.86 -25.27 -35.88
C ARG A 6 -37.23 -24.65 -36.18
N GLN A 7 -37.83 -23.97 -35.21
CA GLN A 7 -38.94 -23.06 -35.45
C GLN A 7 -38.43 -21.61 -35.59
N PRO A 8 -39.03 -20.77 -36.45
CA PRO A 8 -38.62 -19.38 -36.63
C PRO A 8 -39.21 -18.46 -35.55
N VAL A 9 -38.39 -17.52 -35.09
CA VAL A 9 -38.78 -16.46 -34.15
C VAL A 9 -39.31 -15.26 -34.94
N GLY A 10 -40.53 -14.84 -34.59
CA GLY A 10 -41.07 -13.47 -34.65
C GLY A 10 -40.76 -12.59 -35.86
N TYR A 11 -41.80 -12.31 -36.66
CA TYR A 11 -41.81 -11.25 -37.66
C TYR A 11 -41.76 -9.86 -36.98
N VAL A 12 -40.73 -9.06 -37.25
CA VAL A 12 -40.64 -7.65 -36.80
C VAL A 12 -41.25 -6.73 -37.86
N LYS A 13 -42.20 -5.86 -37.46
CA LYS A 13 -42.80 -4.84 -38.34
C LYS A 13 -41.74 -3.84 -38.81
N PRO A 14 -41.67 -3.48 -40.11
CA PRO A 14 -40.76 -2.46 -40.60
C PRO A 14 -41.35 -1.07 -40.34
N GLY A 15 -40.76 -0.34 -39.39
CA GLY A 15 -41.17 1.03 -39.08
C GLY A 15 -40.31 1.65 -37.98
N SER A 16 -39.34 2.47 -38.38
CA SER A 16 -38.37 3.23 -37.56
C SER A 16 -37.29 2.40 -36.84
N SER A 17 -36.33 1.87 -37.61
CA SER A 17 -35.10 1.35 -37.03
C SER A 17 -34.18 2.51 -36.65
N THR A 18 -33.86 2.66 -35.37
CA THR A 18 -32.70 3.45 -34.92
C THR A 18 -31.46 2.88 -35.58
N THR A 19 -30.76 3.68 -36.37
CA THR A 19 -29.47 3.31 -36.97
C THR A 19 -28.38 3.55 -35.96
N VAL A 20 -27.72 2.48 -35.52
CA VAL A 20 -26.56 2.55 -34.62
C VAL A 20 -25.33 2.16 -35.43
N GLU A 21 -24.46 3.13 -35.67
CA GLU A 21 -23.18 2.92 -36.33
C GLU A 21 -22.07 2.96 -35.29
N ILE A 22 -21.23 1.91 -35.25
CA ILE A 22 -20.14 1.78 -34.28
C ILE A 22 -18.82 1.94 -35.04
N TYR A 23 -17.98 2.86 -34.55
CA TYR A 23 -16.66 3.21 -35.08
C TYR A 23 -15.59 2.78 -34.08
N ASN A 24 -14.53 2.10 -34.55
CA ASN A 24 -13.40 1.60 -33.75
C ASN A 24 -13.79 0.74 -32.52
N GLY A 25 -14.98 0.13 -32.53
CA GLY A 25 -15.46 -0.76 -31.47
C GLY A 25 -15.80 -0.07 -30.13
N ASN A 26 -15.55 1.24 -30.01
CA ASN A 26 -15.67 1.97 -28.76
C ASN A 26 -16.35 3.34 -28.91
N ARG A 27 -16.67 3.79 -30.13
CA ARG A 27 -17.45 5.01 -30.39
C ARG A 27 -18.64 4.66 -31.24
N GLY A 28 -19.73 5.41 -31.13
CA GLY A 28 -20.89 5.16 -31.98
C GLY A 28 -21.84 6.33 -32.09
N ILE A 29 -22.64 6.31 -33.15
CA ILE A 29 -23.67 7.28 -33.45
C ILE A 29 -24.98 6.51 -33.55
N ALA A 30 -25.94 6.88 -32.70
CA ALA A 30 -27.31 6.42 -32.78
C ALA A 30 -28.16 7.56 -33.35
N SER A 31 -28.69 7.36 -34.55
CA SER A 31 -29.54 8.34 -35.22
C SER A 31 -30.96 7.80 -35.39
N LYS A 32 -31.94 8.66 -35.09
CA LYS A 32 -33.33 8.45 -35.48
C LYS A 32 -33.78 9.64 -36.35
N PRO A 33 -34.09 9.41 -37.64
CA PRO A 33 -34.48 10.49 -38.56
C PRO A 33 -35.63 11.33 -37.98
N GLY A 34 -35.44 12.64 -37.91
CA GLY A 34 -36.45 13.61 -37.46
C GLY A 34 -36.71 13.69 -35.95
N VAL A 35 -35.91 12.99 -35.11
CA VAL A 35 -36.13 12.97 -33.65
C VAL A 35 -34.88 13.39 -32.88
N ALA A 36 -33.76 12.69 -33.04
CA ALA A 36 -32.52 13.00 -32.31
C ALA A 36 -31.31 12.27 -32.91
N VAL A 37 -30.13 12.85 -32.71
CA VAL A 37 -28.84 12.21 -32.95
C VAL A 37 -28.10 12.15 -31.62
N LEU A 38 -27.62 10.97 -31.23
CA LEU A 38 -26.90 10.74 -29.98
C LEU A 38 -25.56 10.06 -30.28
N THR A 39 -24.47 10.70 -29.88
CA THR A 39 -23.10 10.17 -30.01
C THR A 39 -22.65 9.62 -28.66
N PHE A 40 -21.98 8.45 -28.64
CA PHE A 40 -21.44 7.86 -27.42
C PHE A 40 -20.01 7.33 -27.62
N GLU A 41 -19.23 7.33 -26.54
CA GLU A 41 -17.87 6.77 -26.46
C GLU A 41 -17.74 5.90 -25.20
N ILE A 42 -17.20 4.69 -25.36
CA ILE A 42 -16.95 3.69 -24.33
C ILE A 42 -15.43 3.62 -24.15
N GLN A 43 -14.88 4.18 -23.07
CA GLN A 43 -13.46 4.06 -22.77
C GLN A 43 -13.12 2.69 -22.13
N GLY A 44 -11.92 2.15 -22.40
CA GLY A 44 -11.36 0.98 -21.69
C GLY A 44 -11.54 -0.40 -22.34
N VAL A 45 -11.84 -0.49 -23.65
CA VAL A 45 -12.00 -1.79 -24.34
C VAL A 45 -10.65 -2.48 -24.60
N GLU A 46 -9.59 -1.73 -24.91
CA GLU A 46 -8.23 -2.26 -25.14
C GLU A 46 -7.63 -2.92 -23.88
N ASP A 47 -7.92 -2.40 -22.69
CA ASP A 47 -7.38 -2.90 -21.41
C ASP A 47 -7.80 -4.35 -21.09
N ARG A 48 -8.94 -4.81 -21.64
CA ARG A 48 -9.52 -6.10 -21.28
C ARG A 48 -8.81 -7.30 -21.94
N GLU A 49 -8.22 -7.10 -23.12
CA GLU A 49 -7.48 -8.17 -23.81
C GLU A 49 -6.04 -8.29 -23.30
N ASP A 50 -5.38 -7.18 -22.97
CA ASP A 50 -4.02 -7.17 -22.40
C ASP A 50 -3.93 -7.87 -21.03
N ILE A 51 -4.98 -7.77 -20.21
CA ILE A 51 -5.03 -8.45 -18.90
C ILE A 51 -4.94 -9.97 -19.04
N ARG A 52 -5.65 -10.58 -20.00
CA ARG A 52 -5.69 -12.06 -20.17
C ARG A 52 -4.38 -12.64 -20.70
N PHE A 53 -3.71 -11.94 -21.62
CA PHE A 53 -2.45 -12.42 -22.19
C PHE A 53 -1.25 -12.18 -21.28
N SER A 54 -1.29 -11.15 -20.42
CA SER A 54 -0.21 -10.87 -19.45
C SER A 54 -0.10 -11.93 -18.34
N GLU A 55 -1.23 -12.43 -17.82
CA GLU A 55 -1.24 -13.36 -16.68
C GLU A 55 -0.65 -14.74 -17.04
N SER A 56 -0.97 -15.25 -18.23
CA SER A 56 -0.60 -16.59 -18.71
C SER A 56 0.90 -16.73 -19.02
N ARG A 57 1.53 -15.72 -19.68
CA ARG A 57 2.99 -15.68 -19.88
C ARG A 57 3.76 -15.47 -18.57
N SER A 58 3.14 -14.78 -17.59
CA SER A 58 3.81 -14.41 -16.34
C SER A 58 4.19 -15.60 -15.47
N THR A 59 3.40 -16.68 -15.41
CA THR A 59 3.64 -17.74 -14.43
C THR A 59 4.94 -18.50 -14.72
N TYR A 60 5.18 -18.92 -15.97
CA TYR A 60 6.41 -19.62 -16.35
C TYR A 60 7.64 -18.69 -16.29
N GLN A 61 7.53 -17.46 -16.80
CA GLN A 61 8.61 -16.45 -16.70
C GLN A 61 8.98 -16.14 -15.23
N ARG A 62 7.99 -16.05 -14.33
CA ARG A 62 8.20 -15.81 -12.89
C ARG A 62 9.04 -16.89 -12.22
N TYR A 63 8.95 -18.15 -12.64
CA TYR A 63 9.73 -19.25 -12.07
C TYR A 63 11.06 -19.48 -12.79
N VAL A 64 11.19 -19.07 -14.06
CA VAL A 64 12.49 -19.07 -14.76
C VAL A 64 13.45 -18.08 -14.10
N ASN A 65 12.94 -16.92 -13.66
CA ASN A 65 13.75 -15.92 -12.95
C ASN A 65 14.42 -16.48 -11.67
N ASP A 66 13.82 -17.45 -10.99
CA ASP A 66 14.41 -18.09 -9.80
C ASP A 66 15.64 -18.94 -10.10
N ARG A 67 15.87 -19.28 -11.37
CA ARG A 67 17.05 -20.02 -11.83
C ARG A 67 18.13 -19.09 -12.36
N LEU A 68 17.85 -17.80 -12.49
CA LEU A 68 18.81 -16.83 -13.00
C LEU A 68 19.82 -16.48 -11.92
N ALA A 69 21.05 -16.26 -12.38
CA ALA A 69 22.14 -15.74 -11.59
C ALA A 69 22.84 -14.64 -12.37
N LEU A 70 23.19 -13.56 -11.68
CA LEU A 70 24.06 -12.51 -12.18
C LEU A 70 25.52 -12.97 -12.06
N ASN A 71 26.35 -12.72 -13.06
CA ASN A 71 27.79 -12.89 -12.93
C ASN A 71 28.44 -11.55 -12.55
N LEU A 72 29.18 -11.52 -11.44
CA LEU A 72 29.86 -10.34 -10.92
C LEU A 72 31.27 -10.74 -10.49
N GLY A 73 32.31 -10.22 -11.17
CA GLY A 73 33.71 -10.43 -10.78
C GLY A 73 34.13 -11.92 -10.62
N GLY A 74 33.61 -12.82 -11.46
CA GLY A 74 33.88 -14.27 -11.37
C GLY A 74 33.03 -15.04 -10.35
N TYR A 75 32.10 -14.35 -9.67
CA TYR A 75 31.10 -14.93 -8.80
C TYR A 75 29.76 -15.02 -9.53
N SER A 76 29.03 -16.11 -9.30
CA SER A 76 27.62 -16.23 -9.71
C SER A 76 26.74 -15.95 -8.50
N VAL A 77 25.89 -14.93 -8.63
CA VAL A 77 25.02 -14.37 -7.60
C VAL A 77 23.57 -14.72 -7.96
N PRO A 78 22.89 -15.59 -7.18
CA PRO A 78 21.47 -15.86 -7.40
C PRO A 78 20.65 -14.57 -7.29
N ILE A 79 19.60 -14.44 -8.09
CA ILE A 79 18.76 -13.24 -8.09
C ILE A 79 17.77 -13.27 -6.93
N TRP A 80 17.65 -12.16 -6.19
CA TRP A 80 16.65 -11.97 -5.14
C TRP A 80 15.51 -11.05 -5.59
N GLY A 81 14.35 -11.64 -5.90
CA GLY A 81 13.18 -10.91 -6.40
C GLY A 81 13.27 -10.53 -7.88
N HIS A 82 12.57 -9.47 -8.28
CA HIS A 82 12.67 -8.96 -9.64
C HIS A 82 13.90 -8.07 -9.75
N TYR A 83 14.67 -8.21 -10.84
CA TYR A 83 15.91 -7.46 -11.07
C TYR A 83 16.95 -7.47 -9.92
N ASN A 84 16.89 -8.45 -8.99
CA ASN A 84 17.75 -8.55 -7.81
C ASN A 84 17.54 -7.44 -6.74
N LEU A 85 16.37 -6.79 -6.74
CA LEU A 85 16.04 -5.63 -5.91
C LEU A 85 14.91 -5.89 -4.90
N TYR A 86 14.72 -7.14 -4.47
CA TYR A 86 13.63 -7.49 -3.55
C TYR A 86 13.55 -6.61 -2.29
N PRO A 87 14.64 -6.32 -1.56
CA PRO A 87 14.56 -5.44 -0.39
C PRO A 87 14.03 -4.04 -0.73
N GLN A 88 14.45 -3.47 -1.86
CA GLN A 88 13.99 -2.17 -2.34
C GLN A 88 12.52 -2.20 -2.80
N GLU A 89 12.08 -3.29 -3.44
CA GLU A 89 10.65 -3.50 -3.75
C GLU A 89 9.79 -3.49 -2.50
N ILE A 90 10.23 -4.18 -1.44
CA ILE A 90 9.52 -4.20 -0.16
C ILE A 90 9.52 -2.82 0.50
N PHE A 91 10.64 -2.11 0.45
CA PHE A 91 10.72 -0.75 0.99
C PHE A 91 9.68 0.17 0.34
N SER A 92 9.62 0.26 -0.99
CA SER A 92 8.64 1.09 -1.71
C SER A 92 7.19 0.70 -1.35
N MET A 93 6.87 -0.60 -1.32
CA MET A 93 5.53 -1.07 -0.94
C MET A 93 5.14 -0.71 0.51
N VAL A 94 6.10 -0.73 1.43
CA VAL A 94 5.87 -0.38 2.84
C VAL A 94 5.77 1.12 3.00
N SER A 95 6.70 1.90 2.44
CA SER A 95 6.75 3.36 2.62
C SER A 95 5.59 4.10 2.00
N GLU A 96 5.04 3.59 0.90
CA GLU A 96 3.88 4.19 0.22
C GLU A 96 2.55 3.83 0.91
N ASN A 97 2.55 2.83 1.79
CA ASN A 97 1.36 2.44 2.52
C ASN A 97 1.25 3.16 3.87
N LYS A 98 0.08 3.73 4.15
CA LYS A 98 -0.14 4.51 5.38
C LYS A 98 -0.14 3.70 6.69
N LEU A 99 -0.30 2.37 6.64
CA LEU A 99 -0.42 1.51 7.83
C LEU A 99 0.82 0.67 8.09
N LEU A 100 1.43 0.13 7.03
CA LEU A 100 2.49 -0.87 7.14
C LEU A 100 3.72 -0.41 7.92
N PRO A 101 4.23 0.84 7.79
CA PRO A 101 5.39 1.29 8.57
C PRO A 101 5.14 1.17 10.08
N GLU A 102 4.01 1.70 10.55
CA GLU A 102 3.60 1.66 11.96
C GLU A 102 3.34 0.24 12.45
N VAL A 103 2.70 -0.60 11.62
CA VAL A 103 2.44 -2.00 11.97
C VAL A 103 3.76 -2.76 12.13
N ILE A 104 4.70 -2.62 11.19
CA ILE A 104 5.99 -3.30 11.26
C ILE A 104 6.81 -2.76 12.43
N GLU A 105 6.84 -1.46 12.67
CA GLU A 105 7.52 -0.87 13.83
C GLU A 105 6.96 -1.43 15.14
N LYS A 106 5.63 -1.62 15.24
CA LYS A 106 5.03 -2.31 16.39
C LYS A 106 5.45 -3.77 16.49
N GLN A 107 5.54 -4.51 15.39
CA GLN A 107 6.06 -5.89 15.42
C GLN A 107 7.50 -5.92 15.96
N VAL A 108 8.34 -4.99 15.52
CA VAL A 108 9.72 -4.83 16.02
C VAL A 108 9.70 -4.55 17.53
N LYS A 109 8.90 -3.58 17.99
CA LYS A 109 8.79 -3.22 19.42
C LYS A 109 8.26 -4.39 20.27
N PHE A 110 7.24 -5.12 19.80
CA PHE A 110 6.70 -6.26 20.52
C PHE A 110 7.69 -7.42 20.61
N MET A 111 8.43 -7.70 19.53
CA MET A 111 9.50 -8.70 19.55
C MET A 111 10.61 -8.29 20.52
N PHE A 112 11.04 -7.02 20.47
CA PHE A 112 12.12 -6.52 21.32
C PHE A 112 11.73 -6.53 22.81
N GLY A 113 10.48 -6.21 23.13
CA GLY A 113 9.98 -6.19 24.50
C GLY A 113 10.78 -5.23 25.38
N LYS A 114 11.29 -5.72 26.51
CA LYS A 114 12.21 -5.00 27.42
C LYS A 114 13.69 -5.21 27.07
N GLY A 115 13.99 -5.82 25.94
CA GLY A 115 15.34 -6.11 25.48
C GLY A 115 15.79 -7.56 25.72
N PRO A 116 17.00 -7.90 25.25
CA PRO A 116 17.57 -9.23 25.39
C PRO A 116 17.96 -9.51 26.84
N ARG A 117 17.75 -10.75 27.30
CA ARG A 117 18.25 -11.29 28.57
C ARG A 117 18.72 -12.72 28.40
N LEU A 118 19.68 -13.12 29.23
CA LEU A 118 20.09 -14.51 29.32
C LEU A 118 19.06 -15.31 30.12
N TYR A 119 18.76 -16.51 29.65
CA TYR A 119 17.82 -17.42 30.28
C TYR A 119 18.23 -18.87 30.06
N ARG A 120 17.68 -19.75 30.90
CA ARG A 120 17.67 -21.20 30.69
C ARG A 120 16.23 -21.71 30.68
N GLU A 121 15.98 -22.76 29.91
CA GLU A 121 14.68 -23.42 29.88
C GLU A 121 14.66 -24.55 30.89
N ILE A 122 13.66 -24.55 31.77
CA ILE A 122 13.36 -25.69 32.64
C ILE A 122 11.95 -26.19 32.39
N ILE A 123 11.69 -27.44 32.76
CA ILE A 123 10.34 -28.00 32.78
C ILE A 123 9.85 -27.91 34.23
N THR A 124 8.71 -27.26 34.44
CA THR A 124 8.05 -27.18 35.75
C THR A 124 6.68 -27.85 35.70
N GLY A 125 6.24 -28.41 36.83
CA GLY A 125 4.96 -29.12 36.96
C GLY A 125 5.08 -30.65 36.86
N GLU A 126 3.97 -31.33 37.15
CA GLU A 126 3.88 -32.80 37.17
C GLU A 126 2.87 -33.32 36.14
N GLY A 127 3.17 -34.48 35.55
CA GLY A 127 2.30 -35.16 34.58
C GLY A 127 1.93 -34.28 33.38
N GLU A 128 0.64 -34.22 33.06
CA GLU A 128 0.11 -33.44 31.93
C GLU A 128 0.19 -31.91 32.12
N LYS A 129 0.57 -31.43 33.32
CA LYS A 129 0.72 -30.00 33.63
C LYS A 129 2.15 -29.49 33.42
N GLN A 130 3.04 -30.30 32.85
CA GLN A 130 4.40 -29.87 32.55
C GLN A 130 4.42 -28.69 31.57
N LYS A 131 5.10 -27.61 31.96
CA LYS A 131 5.29 -26.41 31.14
C LYS A 131 6.77 -26.11 31.02
N ARG A 132 7.19 -25.70 29.82
CA ARG A 132 8.53 -25.17 29.61
C ARG A 132 8.53 -23.70 30.01
N VAL A 133 9.38 -23.35 30.99
CA VAL A 133 9.49 -22.00 31.54
C VAL A 133 10.91 -21.48 31.36
N ARG A 134 11.03 -20.20 31.01
CA ARG A 134 12.30 -19.49 30.92
C ARG A 134 12.66 -18.90 32.28
N ILE A 135 13.80 -19.27 32.83
CA ILE A 135 14.35 -18.68 34.06
C ILE A 135 15.50 -17.74 33.67
N PRO A 136 15.46 -16.47 34.08
CA PRO A 136 16.60 -15.55 33.95
C PRO A 136 17.88 -16.12 34.54
N VAL A 137 18.99 -15.93 33.84
CA VAL A 137 20.32 -16.29 34.32
C VAL A 137 21.20 -15.06 34.24
N GLU A 138 21.87 -14.73 35.34
CA GLU A 138 22.91 -13.70 35.35
C GLU A 138 24.26 -14.38 35.16
N ASP A 139 24.97 -14.04 34.08
CA ASP A 139 26.32 -14.52 33.80
C ASP A 139 27.21 -13.33 33.47
N GLN A 140 28.04 -12.96 34.45
CA GLN A 140 28.90 -11.79 34.34
C GLN A 140 29.86 -11.87 33.14
N ARG A 141 30.38 -13.06 32.82
CA ARG A 141 31.35 -13.20 31.73
C ARG A 141 30.72 -12.97 30.36
N ILE A 142 29.48 -13.44 30.20
CA ILE A 142 28.73 -13.20 28.97
C ILE A 142 28.31 -11.72 28.91
N GLN A 143 27.87 -11.15 30.03
CA GLN A 143 27.45 -9.75 30.11
C GLN A 143 28.62 -8.79 29.80
N ASP A 144 29.78 -8.98 30.43
CA ASP A 144 31.01 -8.21 30.15
C ASP A 144 31.39 -8.28 28.66
N TRP A 145 31.25 -9.44 28.03
CA TRP A 145 31.52 -9.59 26.60
C TRP A 145 30.52 -8.80 25.74
N LEU A 146 29.23 -8.81 26.08
CA LEU A 146 28.22 -8.04 25.34
C LEU A 146 28.43 -6.52 25.51
N ASP A 147 28.75 -6.08 26.72
CA ASP A 147 28.94 -4.66 27.04
C ASP A 147 30.23 -4.10 26.42
N SER A 148 31.27 -4.93 26.27
CA SER A 148 32.53 -4.53 25.63
C SER A 148 32.42 -4.20 24.13
N TRP A 149 31.31 -4.49 23.46
CA TRP A 149 31.17 -4.28 22.01
C TRP A 149 31.34 -2.80 21.63
N GLU A 150 30.69 -1.91 22.37
CA GLU A 150 30.74 -0.47 22.11
C GLU A 150 32.13 0.11 22.40
N GLU A 151 32.75 -0.33 23.49
CA GLU A 151 34.13 0.05 23.86
C GLU A 151 35.17 -0.37 22.79
N MET A 152 34.90 -1.49 22.09
CA MET A 152 35.72 -1.96 20.97
C MET A 152 35.39 -1.28 19.62
N GLY A 153 34.45 -0.33 19.60
CA GLY A 153 34.03 0.40 18.40
C GLY A 153 33.01 -0.33 17.53
N TYR A 154 32.31 -1.35 18.06
CA TYR A 154 31.19 -2.01 17.39
C TYR A 154 29.85 -1.43 17.83
N GLN A 155 28.78 -1.74 17.08
CA GLN A 155 27.42 -1.36 17.46
C GLN A 155 27.02 -1.99 18.80
N HIS A 156 26.31 -1.23 19.63
CA HIS A 156 25.72 -1.75 20.86
C HIS A 156 24.73 -2.89 20.56
N LEU A 157 24.63 -3.87 21.48
CA LEU A 157 23.82 -5.08 21.30
C LEU A 157 22.37 -4.77 20.91
N TRP A 158 21.77 -3.74 21.51
CA TRP A 158 20.38 -3.37 21.27
C TRP A 158 20.18 -2.83 19.85
N GLU A 159 21.11 -2.02 19.35
CA GLU A 159 21.05 -1.50 17.98
C GLU A 159 21.21 -2.63 16.97
N TYR A 160 22.19 -3.50 17.20
CA TYR A 160 22.38 -4.72 16.41
C TYR A 160 21.08 -5.55 16.34
N LEU A 161 20.47 -5.86 17.47
CA LEU A 161 19.25 -6.67 17.51
C LEU A 161 18.05 -5.95 16.89
N LYS A 162 17.88 -4.65 17.15
CA LYS A 162 16.79 -3.86 16.54
C LYS A 162 16.87 -3.88 15.02
N ASN A 163 18.07 -3.73 14.46
CA ASN A 163 18.28 -3.77 13.01
C ASN A 163 17.99 -5.16 12.44
N ILE A 164 18.47 -6.22 13.11
CA ILE A 164 18.17 -7.61 12.72
C ILE A 164 16.66 -7.92 12.75
N ILE A 165 15.94 -7.48 13.78
CA ILE A 165 14.48 -7.66 13.88
C ILE A 165 13.77 -6.91 12.75
N THR A 166 14.23 -5.69 12.45
CA THR A 166 13.65 -4.85 11.39
C THR A 166 13.76 -5.53 10.04
N ASP A 167 14.95 -6.00 9.66
CA ASP A 167 15.17 -6.75 8.42
C ASP A 167 14.34 -8.04 8.37
N PHE A 168 14.25 -8.75 9.49
CA PHE A 168 13.47 -9.98 9.55
C PHE A 168 11.98 -9.74 9.26
N TYR A 169 11.37 -8.68 9.80
CA TYR A 169 9.96 -8.38 9.52
C TYR A 169 9.69 -7.86 8.11
N HIS A 170 10.69 -7.26 7.45
CA HIS A 170 10.60 -6.85 6.05
C HIS A 170 10.83 -8.03 5.10
N VAL A 171 11.99 -8.67 5.18
CA VAL A 171 12.47 -9.61 4.14
C VAL A 171 12.69 -11.05 4.65
N LYS A 172 12.39 -11.34 5.92
CA LYS A 172 12.55 -12.67 6.55
C LYS A 172 13.99 -13.20 6.46
N THR A 173 14.95 -12.27 6.49
CA THR A 173 16.39 -12.51 6.42
C THR A 173 17.09 -11.70 7.51
N CYS A 174 18.13 -12.28 8.10
CA CYS A 174 18.99 -11.69 9.11
C CYS A 174 20.44 -11.89 8.65
N VAL A 175 21.21 -10.82 8.55
CA VAL A 175 22.61 -10.87 8.10
C VAL A 175 23.52 -10.30 9.19
N SER A 176 24.47 -11.13 9.62
CA SER A 176 25.36 -10.81 10.74
C SER A 176 26.81 -11.03 10.33
N LYS A 177 27.66 -10.01 10.46
CA LYS A 177 29.11 -10.12 10.29
C LYS A 177 29.74 -10.55 11.62
N TYR A 178 30.49 -11.65 11.59
CA TYR A 178 31.29 -12.13 12.69
C TYR A 178 32.66 -11.45 12.66
N ASN A 179 32.94 -10.63 13.68
CA ASN A 179 34.26 -10.06 13.91
C ASN A 179 35.01 -10.95 14.90
N PHE A 180 36.27 -11.25 14.61
CA PHE A 180 37.04 -12.22 15.37
C PHE A 180 38.27 -11.57 15.99
N ASN A 181 38.59 -11.98 17.22
CA ASN A 181 39.82 -11.59 17.88
C ASN A 181 41.04 -12.21 17.20
N VAL A 182 42.15 -11.47 17.14
CA VAL A 182 43.42 -11.95 16.58
C VAL A 182 43.94 -13.16 17.37
N SER A 183 43.68 -13.20 18.68
CA SER A 183 44.03 -14.31 19.59
C SER A 183 43.48 -15.66 19.15
N ARG A 184 42.40 -15.69 18.35
CA ARG A 184 41.83 -16.91 17.77
C ARG A 184 42.86 -17.74 16.99
N ARG A 185 43.84 -17.09 16.34
CA ARG A 185 44.87 -17.77 15.54
C ARG A 185 45.75 -18.71 16.37
N ILE A 186 45.82 -18.48 17.68
CA ILE A 186 46.59 -19.26 18.64
C ILE A 186 45.68 -19.97 19.66
N ASN A 187 44.41 -20.21 19.31
CA ASN A 187 43.39 -20.77 20.20
C ASN A 187 43.19 -19.98 21.51
N GLY A 188 43.35 -18.66 21.46
CA GLY A 188 43.03 -17.78 22.58
C GLY A 188 41.54 -17.81 22.97
N PRO A 189 41.21 -17.38 24.19
CA PRO A 189 39.84 -17.30 24.67
C PRO A 189 39.04 -16.27 23.86
N LEU A 190 37.70 -16.42 23.86
CA LEU A 190 36.75 -15.51 23.21
C LEU A 190 37.12 -15.21 21.74
N PRO A 191 37.10 -16.23 20.86
CA PRO A 191 37.53 -16.05 19.48
C PRO A 191 36.67 -15.05 18.69
N ILE A 192 35.42 -14.81 19.09
CA ILE A 192 34.53 -13.80 18.48
C ILE A 192 34.62 -12.52 19.32
N ALA A 193 34.97 -11.41 18.68
CA ALA A 193 35.01 -10.09 19.33
C ALA A 193 33.59 -9.54 19.50
N ALA A 194 32.86 -9.43 18.38
CA ALA A 194 31.49 -8.90 18.35
C ALA A 194 30.76 -9.38 17.09
N LEU A 195 29.44 -9.16 17.05
CA LEU A 195 28.65 -9.23 15.82
C LEU A 195 28.33 -7.82 15.34
N THR A 196 28.30 -7.62 14.02
CA THR A 196 27.87 -6.36 13.41
C THR A 196 26.75 -6.63 12.43
N TYR A 197 25.75 -5.74 12.42
CA TYR A 197 24.65 -5.77 11.47
C TYR A 197 25.18 -5.50 10.05
N VAL A 198 24.64 -6.23 9.08
CA VAL A 198 24.82 -5.95 7.65
C VAL A 198 23.42 -5.86 7.05
N GLY A 199 23.15 -4.83 6.26
CA GLY A 199 21.85 -4.66 5.63
C GLY A 199 21.49 -5.85 4.73
N SER A 200 20.28 -6.39 4.89
CA SER A 200 19.77 -7.39 3.94
C SER A 200 19.63 -6.81 2.53
N ASP A 201 19.41 -5.51 2.42
CA ASP A 201 19.43 -4.76 1.17
C ASP A 201 20.80 -4.75 0.49
N GLU A 202 21.89 -4.67 1.28
CA GLU A 202 23.28 -4.62 0.83
C GLU A 202 23.91 -6.01 0.58
N ALA A 203 23.35 -7.08 1.15
CA ALA A 203 23.97 -8.41 1.11
C ALA A 203 23.34 -9.34 0.06
N ARG A 204 24.18 -10.05 -0.72
CA ARG A 204 23.75 -11.17 -1.58
C ARG A 204 24.65 -12.39 -1.42
N LEU A 205 24.04 -13.56 -1.41
CA LEU A 205 24.72 -14.84 -1.47
C LEU A 205 25.40 -15.02 -2.83
N ALA A 206 26.56 -15.65 -2.84
CA ALA A 206 27.33 -15.90 -4.05
C ALA A 206 28.07 -17.24 -4.00
N MET A 207 28.37 -17.77 -5.18
CA MET A 207 29.24 -18.92 -5.36
C MET A 207 30.31 -18.62 -6.41
N LYS A 208 31.47 -19.29 -6.32
CA LYS A 208 32.50 -19.20 -7.36
C LYS A 208 32.16 -20.13 -8.53
N GLY A 209 32.25 -19.59 -9.74
CA GLY A 209 32.03 -20.32 -10.99
C GLY A 209 30.55 -20.47 -11.36
N ALA A 210 30.28 -20.43 -12.66
CA ALA A 210 28.93 -20.59 -13.19
C ALA A 210 28.52 -22.08 -13.25
N LYS A 211 27.27 -22.37 -12.89
CA LYS A 211 26.67 -23.69 -13.07
C LYS A 211 25.43 -23.57 -13.97
N PRO A 212 25.61 -23.42 -15.29
CA PRO A 212 24.52 -23.06 -16.21
C PRO A 212 23.40 -24.12 -16.29
N ASN A 213 23.69 -25.38 -15.97
CA ASN A 213 22.76 -26.50 -16.15
C ASN A 213 22.07 -26.96 -14.85
N ARG A 214 22.17 -26.23 -13.74
CA ARG A 214 21.43 -26.58 -12.51
C ARG A 214 21.07 -25.33 -11.69
N SER A 215 19.97 -25.41 -10.97
CA SER A 215 19.61 -24.40 -9.97
C SER A 215 20.67 -24.31 -8.88
N ILE A 216 21.06 -23.08 -8.53
CA ILE A 216 21.95 -22.82 -7.40
C ILE A 216 21.19 -23.13 -6.10
N LYS A 217 21.80 -23.95 -5.24
CA LYS A 217 21.25 -24.27 -3.91
C LYS A 217 21.87 -23.36 -2.85
N ASN A 218 21.22 -23.26 -1.69
CA ASN A 218 21.75 -22.50 -0.56
C ASN A 218 23.15 -23.00 -0.15
N GLU A 219 23.37 -24.32 -0.14
CA GLU A 219 24.65 -24.88 0.28
C GLU A 219 25.78 -24.58 -0.72
N ASP A 220 25.47 -24.30 -1.98
CA ASP A 220 26.46 -23.91 -2.99
C ASP A 220 27.02 -22.50 -2.73
N CYS A 221 26.25 -21.63 -2.07
CA CYS A 221 26.62 -20.26 -1.79
C CYS A 221 27.59 -20.19 -0.60
N LYS A 222 28.88 -20.07 -0.89
CA LYS A 222 29.98 -20.01 0.10
C LYS A 222 30.50 -18.61 0.36
N TYR A 223 29.97 -17.61 -0.34
CA TYR A 223 30.38 -16.21 -0.24
C TYR A 223 29.16 -15.32 -0.04
N VAL A 224 29.37 -14.16 0.54
CA VAL A 224 28.40 -13.07 0.65
C VAL A 224 29.06 -11.83 0.08
N ILE A 225 28.43 -11.23 -0.92
CA ILE A 225 28.85 -9.95 -1.51
C ILE A 225 28.04 -8.86 -0.81
N VAL A 226 28.73 -7.82 -0.34
CA VAL A 226 28.16 -6.66 0.32
C VAL A 226 28.49 -5.41 -0.49
N GLY A 227 27.48 -4.63 -0.87
CA GLY A 227 27.65 -3.41 -1.67
C GLY A 227 26.31 -2.80 -2.08
N ASP A 228 26.36 -1.73 -2.86
CA ASP A 228 25.16 -1.06 -3.38
C ASP A 228 24.53 -1.87 -4.54
N TRP A 229 23.45 -2.59 -4.27
CA TRP A 229 22.77 -3.39 -5.29
C TRP A 229 21.94 -2.59 -6.31
N LEU A 230 21.71 -1.30 -6.07
CA LEU A 230 21.11 -0.42 -7.08
C LEU A 230 22.12 -0.10 -8.19
N ASN A 231 23.39 0.07 -7.84
CA ASN A 231 24.46 0.44 -8.77
C ASN A 231 25.68 -0.49 -8.71
N ILE A 232 25.48 -1.78 -8.48
CA ILE A 232 26.55 -2.75 -8.16
C ILE A 232 27.69 -2.84 -9.19
N THR A 233 27.42 -2.43 -10.44
CA THR A 233 28.41 -2.45 -11.52
C THR A 233 29.33 -1.22 -11.52
N ALA A 234 28.88 -0.12 -10.90
CA ALA A 234 29.62 1.14 -10.80
C ALA A 234 30.16 1.41 -9.39
N SER A 235 29.65 0.72 -8.36
CA SER A 235 30.09 0.85 -6.97
C SER A 235 31.17 -0.18 -6.60
N GLU A 236 32.04 0.18 -5.65
CA GLU A 236 32.88 -0.80 -4.96
C GLU A 236 32.01 -1.79 -4.15
N TYR A 237 32.48 -3.02 -4.03
CA TYR A 237 31.81 -4.06 -3.25
C TYR A 237 32.82 -4.97 -2.56
N ASP A 238 32.45 -5.48 -1.39
CA ASP A 238 33.25 -6.42 -0.63
C ASP A 238 32.75 -7.85 -0.85
N VAL A 239 33.69 -8.81 -0.85
CA VAL A 239 33.35 -10.24 -0.91
C VAL A 239 33.85 -10.94 0.35
N TRP A 240 32.92 -11.43 1.15
CA TRP A 240 33.21 -12.13 2.40
C TRP A 240 32.93 -13.63 2.27
N HIS A 241 33.62 -14.43 3.07
CA HIS A 241 33.24 -15.84 3.23
C HIS A 241 31.93 -15.94 4.00
N ARG A 242 31.03 -16.80 3.52
CA ARG A 242 29.82 -17.14 4.27
C ARG A 242 30.20 -17.96 5.50
N PHE A 243 29.67 -17.59 6.65
CA PHE A 243 29.86 -18.29 7.91
C PHE A 243 29.34 -19.73 7.81
N ASP A 244 30.18 -20.70 8.19
CA ASP A 244 29.83 -22.13 8.24
C ASP A 244 29.85 -22.60 9.71
N PRO A 245 28.70 -22.96 10.30
CA PRO A 245 28.62 -23.44 11.68
C PRO A 245 29.48 -24.68 11.98
N ARG A 246 29.85 -25.46 10.96
CA ARG A 246 30.71 -26.65 11.12
C ARG A 246 32.18 -26.29 11.29
N THR A 247 32.59 -25.13 10.77
CA THR A 247 33.97 -24.63 10.87
C THR A 247 33.96 -23.12 11.20
N PRO A 248 33.41 -22.75 12.37
CA PRO A 248 33.03 -21.37 12.68
C PRO A 248 34.22 -20.40 12.75
N LEU A 249 35.43 -20.91 12.99
CA LEU A 249 36.65 -20.13 13.16
C LEU A 249 37.56 -20.12 11.92
N LYS A 250 37.12 -20.72 10.80
CA LYS A 250 37.99 -20.92 9.62
C LYS A 250 38.34 -19.62 8.89
N TYR A 251 37.36 -18.75 8.68
CA TYR A 251 37.53 -17.49 7.95
C TYR A 251 37.38 -16.29 8.91
N SER A 252 38.04 -15.17 8.61
CA SER A 252 37.87 -13.92 9.37
C SER A 252 38.09 -12.72 8.45
N PRO A 253 37.17 -11.73 8.47
CA PRO A 253 35.78 -11.82 8.91
C PRO A 253 34.95 -12.88 8.16
N ALA A 254 33.77 -13.21 8.67
CA ALA A 254 32.81 -14.09 8.00
C ALA A 254 31.38 -13.55 8.17
N ILE A 255 30.52 -13.68 7.15
CA ILE A 255 29.14 -13.20 7.19
C ILE A 255 28.17 -14.37 7.26
N SER A 256 27.34 -14.38 8.29
CA SER A 256 26.19 -15.27 8.38
C SER A 256 25.01 -14.67 7.63
N PHE A 257 24.34 -15.51 6.86
CA PHE A 257 23.14 -15.17 6.11
C PHE A 257 22.07 -16.18 6.51
N THR A 258 21.28 -15.78 7.50
CA THR A 258 20.21 -16.58 8.10
C THR A 258 18.88 -16.10 7.51
N HIS A 259 18.02 -17.02 7.09
CA HIS A 259 16.73 -16.65 6.54
C HIS A 259 15.70 -17.73 6.85
N ASP A 260 14.43 -17.34 6.88
CA ASP A 260 13.33 -18.29 6.98
C ASP A 260 13.12 -19.03 5.65
N LYS A 261 12.53 -20.22 5.70
CA LYS A 261 12.28 -21.03 4.51
C LYS A 261 10.96 -20.61 3.87
N THR A 262 11.04 -19.99 2.69
CA THR A 262 9.85 -19.82 1.83
C THR A 262 9.64 -21.05 0.95
N PHE A 263 8.41 -21.53 0.85
CA PHE A 263 8.05 -22.64 -0.04
C PHE A 263 8.53 -22.37 -1.47
N THR A 264 9.12 -23.38 -2.13
CA THR A 264 9.77 -23.33 -3.46
C THR A 264 11.02 -22.46 -3.63
N LYS A 265 11.38 -21.60 -2.66
CA LYS A 265 12.59 -20.76 -2.72
C LYS A 265 13.71 -21.39 -1.91
N TRP A 266 14.88 -21.57 -2.53
CA TRP A 266 15.99 -22.30 -1.89
C TRP A 266 17.11 -21.41 -1.38
N VAL A 267 17.40 -20.30 -2.05
CA VAL A 267 18.53 -19.43 -1.71
C VAL A 267 18.10 -18.26 -0.82
N TYR A 268 17.04 -17.55 -1.21
CA TYR A 268 16.54 -16.39 -0.47
C TYR A 268 15.13 -16.62 0.07
N ALA A 269 14.84 -16.00 1.20
CA ALA A 269 13.48 -15.88 1.69
C ALA A 269 12.72 -14.83 0.88
N LEU A 270 11.42 -15.05 0.73
CA LEU A 270 10.46 -14.02 0.39
C LEU A 270 9.42 -13.97 1.50
N ASN A 271 9.09 -12.76 1.91
CA ASN A 271 8.03 -12.52 2.87
C ASN A 271 6.69 -12.67 2.13
N SER A 272 6.06 -13.83 2.33
CA SER A 272 4.83 -14.26 1.66
C SER A 272 3.67 -13.27 1.85
N CYS A 273 3.66 -12.56 2.98
CA CYS A 273 2.70 -11.52 3.31
C CYS A 273 2.60 -10.45 2.23
N PHE A 274 3.73 -9.86 1.84
CA PHE A 274 3.75 -8.77 0.85
C PHE A 274 3.28 -9.22 -0.54
N LYS A 275 3.68 -10.42 -0.95
CA LYS A 275 3.27 -10.96 -2.25
C LYS A 275 1.77 -11.23 -2.32
N GLY A 276 1.18 -11.77 -1.24
CA GLY A 276 -0.25 -12.05 -1.17
C GLY A 276 -1.12 -10.79 -0.99
N LEU A 277 -0.57 -9.75 -0.36
CA LEU A 277 -1.29 -8.51 -0.06
C LEU A 277 -1.10 -7.40 -1.11
N LYS A 278 -0.28 -7.61 -2.14
CA LYS A 278 0.12 -6.57 -3.10
C LYS A 278 -1.06 -5.73 -3.63
N GLU A 279 -2.15 -6.38 -4.04
CA GLU A 279 -3.32 -5.68 -4.60
C GLU A 279 -4.12 -4.92 -3.52
N TYR A 280 -4.15 -5.42 -2.28
CA TYR A 280 -4.75 -4.69 -1.15
C TYR A 280 -3.89 -3.50 -0.71
N MET A 281 -2.56 -3.61 -0.78
CA MET A 281 -1.64 -2.50 -0.49
C MET A 281 -1.85 -1.36 -1.49
N LYS A 282 -1.92 -1.68 -2.79
CA LYS A 282 -2.27 -0.72 -3.84
C LYS A 282 -3.65 -0.12 -3.63
N ALA A 283 -4.65 -0.91 -3.27
CA ALA A 283 -6.00 -0.41 -3.00
C ALA A 283 -6.00 0.67 -1.90
N SER A 284 -5.29 0.40 -0.80
CA SER A 284 -5.14 1.33 0.32
C SER A 284 -4.41 2.62 -0.07
N GLU A 285 -3.41 2.51 -0.96
CA GLU A 285 -2.64 3.64 -1.48
C GLU A 285 -3.44 4.49 -2.49
N LEU A 286 -4.19 3.85 -3.39
CA LEU A 286 -4.90 4.50 -4.49
C LEU A 286 -6.23 5.13 -4.04
N ALA A 287 -6.87 4.61 -3.00
CA ALA A 287 -8.14 5.14 -2.47
C ALA A 287 -8.11 6.67 -2.27
N PRO A 288 -7.19 7.26 -1.47
CA PRO A 288 -7.13 8.71 -1.31
C PRO A 288 -6.83 9.45 -2.62
N LYS A 289 -6.04 8.85 -3.53
CA LYS A 289 -5.75 9.44 -4.85
C LYS A 289 -7.01 9.53 -5.71
N TYR A 290 -7.83 8.47 -5.74
CA TYR A 290 -9.11 8.46 -6.45
C TYR A 290 -10.11 9.44 -5.86
N LEU A 291 -10.24 9.48 -4.53
CA LEU A 291 -11.14 10.42 -3.85
C LEU A 291 -10.73 11.88 -4.14
N ASN A 292 -9.44 12.20 -4.00
CA ASN A 292 -8.93 13.55 -4.29
C ASN A 292 -9.05 13.93 -5.76
N SER A 293 -8.79 12.98 -6.68
CA SER A 293 -8.96 13.20 -8.11
C SER A 293 -10.43 13.46 -8.44
N TYR A 294 -11.35 12.69 -7.86
CA TYR A 294 -12.78 12.90 -8.04
C TYR A 294 -13.20 14.27 -7.50
N LEU A 295 -12.78 14.67 -6.30
CA LEU A 295 -13.10 15.99 -5.75
C LEU A 295 -12.61 17.16 -6.61
N ARG A 296 -11.44 17.01 -7.26
CA ARG A 296 -10.83 18.07 -8.07
C ARG A 296 -11.35 18.12 -9.51
N ASN A 297 -11.63 16.95 -10.08
CA ASN A 297 -11.81 16.81 -11.53
C ASN A 297 -13.21 16.36 -11.93
N ALA A 298 -14.05 15.88 -11.00
CA ALA A 298 -15.39 15.45 -11.36
C ALA A 298 -16.24 16.66 -11.75
N LEU A 299 -16.84 16.59 -12.94
CA LEU A 299 -17.89 17.52 -13.35
C LEU A 299 -19.13 17.25 -12.51
N ASN A 300 -19.25 17.94 -11.38
CA ASN A 300 -20.41 17.88 -10.52
C ASN A 300 -21.49 18.86 -11.03
N ALA A 301 -22.00 18.61 -12.23
CA ALA A 301 -23.13 19.35 -12.77
C ALA A 301 -24.43 18.85 -12.11
N HIS A 302 -24.87 19.55 -11.06
CA HIS A 302 -26.13 19.21 -10.37
C HIS A 302 -27.38 19.44 -11.23
N ILE A 303 -27.31 20.35 -12.20
CA ILE A 303 -28.44 20.78 -13.01
C ILE A 303 -28.04 20.77 -14.48
N HIS A 304 -28.74 19.98 -15.29
CA HIS A 304 -28.68 20.06 -16.74
C HIS A 304 -29.82 20.93 -17.25
N VAL A 305 -29.48 22.07 -17.87
CA VAL A 305 -30.46 23.01 -18.42
C VAL A 305 -30.66 22.73 -19.91
N GLN A 306 -31.88 22.37 -20.29
CA GLN A 306 -32.28 22.22 -21.69
C GLN A 306 -33.05 23.46 -22.13
N ILE A 307 -32.47 24.21 -23.07
CA ILE A 307 -33.07 25.42 -23.64
C ILE A 307 -33.99 25.02 -24.80
N PRO A 308 -35.26 25.42 -24.82
CA PRO A 308 -36.17 25.10 -25.92
C PRO A 308 -35.73 25.78 -27.23
N GLY A 309 -35.73 25.03 -28.33
CA GLY A 309 -35.40 25.58 -29.66
C GLY A 309 -36.35 26.71 -30.08
N SER A 310 -37.65 26.58 -29.80
CA SER A 310 -38.63 27.63 -30.07
C SER A 310 -38.37 28.92 -29.28
N TRP A 311 -37.89 28.82 -28.04
CA TRP A 311 -37.48 29.99 -27.26
C TRP A 311 -36.29 30.68 -27.92
N TYR A 312 -35.29 29.91 -28.37
CA TYR A 312 -34.13 30.44 -29.07
C TYR A 312 -34.54 31.18 -30.35
N GLU A 313 -35.34 30.55 -31.20
CA GLU A 313 -35.79 31.15 -32.47
C GLU A 313 -36.66 32.40 -32.26
N GLN A 314 -37.57 32.38 -31.28
CA GLN A 314 -38.41 33.56 -30.97
C GLN A 314 -37.57 34.76 -30.55
N HIS A 315 -36.60 34.56 -29.65
CA HIS A 315 -35.77 35.66 -29.16
C HIS A 315 -34.76 36.13 -30.21
N LYS A 316 -34.32 35.23 -31.11
CA LYS A 316 -33.52 35.59 -32.28
C LYS A 316 -34.27 36.56 -33.19
N ILE A 317 -35.53 36.26 -33.52
CA ILE A 317 -36.39 37.14 -34.34
C ILE A 317 -36.56 38.50 -33.66
N ILE A 318 -36.84 38.52 -32.35
CA ILE A 318 -37.02 39.77 -31.59
C ILE A 318 -35.75 40.61 -31.61
N LEU A 319 -34.58 40.03 -31.35
CA LEU A 319 -33.31 40.75 -31.37
C LEU A 319 -32.98 41.29 -32.77
N GLN A 320 -33.22 40.50 -33.82
CA GLN A 320 -33.03 40.95 -35.20
C GLN A 320 -33.93 42.15 -35.54
N GLN A 321 -35.19 42.14 -35.09
CA GLN A 321 -36.12 43.25 -35.27
C GLN A 321 -35.66 44.50 -34.53
N ILE A 322 -35.31 44.39 -33.25
CA ILE A 322 -34.86 45.54 -32.45
C ILE A 322 -33.59 46.15 -33.04
N CYS A 323 -32.59 45.34 -33.42
CA CYS A 323 -31.37 45.85 -34.04
C CYS A 323 -31.65 46.53 -35.38
N SER A 324 -32.53 45.97 -36.21
CA SER A 324 -32.92 46.59 -37.49
C SER A 324 -33.64 47.92 -37.28
N ASP A 325 -34.57 47.98 -36.35
CA ASP A 325 -35.32 49.20 -36.01
C ASP A 325 -34.42 50.28 -35.38
N ASN A 326 -33.42 49.88 -34.60
CA ASN A 326 -32.42 50.79 -34.04
C ASN A 326 -31.51 51.38 -35.13
N LEU A 327 -31.15 50.60 -36.15
CA LEU A 327 -30.34 51.09 -37.28
C LEU A 327 -31.11 52.03 -38.22
N MET A 328 -32.43 51.88 -38.30
CA MET A 328 -33.30 52.74 -39.13
C MET A 328 -33.59 54.11 -38.49
N ARG A 329 -33.21 54.32 -37.22
CA ARG A 329 -33.44 55.57 -36.50
C ARG A 329 -32.17 56.42 -36.46
N THR A 330 -32.28 57.71 -36.78
CA THR A 330 -31.15 58.64 -36.83
C THR A 330 -30.82 59.35 -35.51
N ASP A 331 -31.78 59.47 -34.58
CA ASP A 331 -31.63 60.36 -33.43
C ASP A 331 -31.51 59.62 -32.09
N VAL A 332 -32.41 58.66 -31.83
CA VAL A 332 -32.41 57.86 -30.58
C VAL A 332 -32.77 56.40 -30.91
N PRO A 333 -31.96 55.41 -30.49
CA PRO A 333 -32.29 54.01 -30.64
C PRO A 333 -33.56 53.68 -29.84
N LEU A 334 -34.41 52.81 -30.40
CA LEU A 334 -35.66 52.38 -29.78
C LEU A 334 -35.41 51.71 -28.42
N GLN A 335 -34.37 50.87 -28.37
CA GLN A 335 -34.03 50.11 -27.19
C GLN A 335 -32.52 49.88 -27.16
N THR A 336 -31.86 50.37 -26.11
CA THR A 336 -30.40 50.31 -25.95
C THR A 336 -29.92 48.97 -25.37
N GLU A 337 -30.80 48.23 -24.71
CA GLU A 337 -30.50 46.94 -24.09
C GLU A 337 -31.73 46.03 -24.12
N TYR A 338 -31.54 44.73 -24.39
CA TYR A 338 -32.58 43.72 -24.26
C TYR A 338 -32.12 42.60 -23.33
N ARG A 339 -32.76 42.51 -22.15
CA ARG A 339 -32.53 41.46 -21.14
C ARG A 339 -31.05 41.24 -20.79
N GLY A 340 -30.29 42.31 -20.58
CA GLY A 340 -28.87 42.25 -20.25
C GLY A 340 -27.93 42.29 -21.46
N VAL A 341 -28.43 42.17 -22.69
CA VAL A 341 -27.64 42.27 -23.92
C VAL A 341 -27.63 43.71 -24.40
N LYS A 342 -26.45 44.31 -24.57
CA LYS A 342 -26.31 45.66 -25.11
C LYS A 342 -26.55 45.66 -26.62
N LEU A 343 -27.41 46.57 -27.07
CA LEU A 343 -27.78 46.72 -28.49
C LEU A 343 -27.21 47.99 -29.12
N VAL A 344 -26.43 48.74 -28.33
CA VAL A 344 -25.72 49.95 -28.75
C VAL A 344 -24.26 49.86 -28.31
N GLY A 345 -23.37 50.47 -29.11
CA GLY A 345 -21.95 50.60 -28.78
C GLY A 345 -21.72 51.58 -27.63
N ASP A 346 -20.48 51.63 -27.12
CA ASP A 346 -20.09 52.58 -26.07
C ASP A 346 -20.18 54.05 -26.53
N ASP A 347 -20.22 54.28 -27.85
CA ASP A 347 -20.48 55.58 -28.48
C ASP A 347 -21.97 55.90 -28.65
N GLY A 348 -22.87 55.05 -28.13
CA GLY A 348 -24.32 55.21 -28.16
C GLY A 348 -24.98 54.85 -29.51
N LYS A 349 -24.21 54.36 -30.49
CA LYS A 349 -24.75 54.01 -31.82
C LYS A 349 -25.34 52.62 -31.85
N ALA A 350 -26.38 52.45 -32.65
CA ALA A 350 -27.03 51.16 -32.88
C ALA A 350 -26.06 50.11 -33.44
N LEU A 351 -26.07 48.91 -32.88
CA LEU A 351 -25.32 47.77 -33.38
C LEU A 351 -26.19 46.91 -34.31
N PRO A 352 -25.64 46.37 -35.42
CA PRO A 352 -26.33 45.32 -36.17
C PRO A 352 -26.41 44.03 -35.35
N PHE A 353 -27.36 43.17 -35.70
CA PHE A 353 -27.50 41.87 -35.05
C PHE A 353 -26.27 41.00 -35.32
N TYR A 354 -25.73 40.41 -34.25
CA TYR A 354 -24.69 39.38 -34.31
C TYR A 354 -25.17 38.11 -33.61
N GLU A 355 -24.83 36.93 -34.13
CA GLU A 355 -25.21 35.65 -33.50
C GLU A 355 -24.70 35.53 -32.05
N SER A 356 -23.56 36.16 -31.73
CA SER A 356 -23.02 36.22 -30.35
C SER A 356 -23.95 36.92 -29.35
N MET A 357 -24.90 37.75 -29.82
CA MET A 357 -25.93 38.37 -28.96
C MET A 357 -26.88 37.30 -28.39
N MET A 358 -27.10 36.19 -29.09
CA MET A 358 -27.88 35.06 -28.57
C MET A 358 -27.14 34.32 -27.46
N ASP A 359 -25.82 34.13 -27.60
CA ASP A 359 -24.99 33.52 -26.56
C ASP A 359 -24.95 34.40 -25.30
N GLU A 360 -24.91 35.73 -25.48
CA GLU A 360 -24.99 36.71 -24.39
C GLU A 360 -26.36 36.68 -23.72
N LEU A 361 -27.46 36.62 -24.49
CA LEU A 361 -28.82 36.51 -23.97
C LEU A 361 -29.01 35.24 -23.15
N ILE A 362 -28.56 34.09 -23.67
CA ILE A 362 -28.58 32.81 -22.95
C ILE A 362 -27.78 32.93 -21.65
N SER A 363 -26.60 33.52 -21.70
CA SER A 363 -25.74 33.70 -20.53
C SER A 363 -26.36 34.63 -19.48
N CYS A 364 -27.07 35.68 -19.90
CA CYS A 364 -27.80 36.58 -19.01
C CYS A 364 -29.00 35.89 -18.35
N GLU A 365 -29.75 35.11 -19.13
CA GLU A 365 -30.92 34.38 -18.64
C GLU A 365 -30.51 33.25 -17.68
N LEU A 366 -29.46 32.51 -18.00
CA LEU A 366 -28.88 31.49 -17.10
C LEU A 366 -28.39 32.12 -15.80
N ARG A 367 -27.67 33.25 -15.85
CA ARG A 367 -27.25 33.99 -14.64
C ARG A 367 -28.44 34.42 -13.80
N ARG A 368 -29.52 34.91 -14.42
CA ARG A 368 -30.75 35.30 -13.73
C ARG A 368 -31.37 34.09 -13.01
N ILE A 369 -31.54 32.97 -13.71
CA ILE A 369 -32.09 31.72 -13.15
C ILE A 369 -31.21 31.23 -11.99
N THR A 370 -29.89 31.18 -12.17
CA THR A 370 -28.93 30.80 -11.13
C THR A 370 -29.05 31.71 -9.90
N SER A 371 -29.18 33.03 -10.07
CA SER A 371 -29.30 33.98 -8.95
C SER A 371 -30.60 33.81 -8.14
N LEU A 372 -31.64 33.24 -8.76
CA LEU A 372 -32.93 32.99 -8.12
C LEU A 372 -32.98 31.61 -7.47
N MET A 373 -32.30 30.62 -8.06
CA MET A 373 -32.38 29.21 -7.68
C MET A 373 -31.22 28.72 -6.80
N SER A 374 -30.09 29.46 -6.77
CA SER A 374 -28.87 29.03 -6.07
C SER A 374 -28.32 30.14 -5.17
N GLY A 375 -27.69 29.79 -4.06
CA GLY A 375 -27.11 30.76 -3.12
C GLY A 375 -27.33 30.33 -1.67
N GLU A 376 -26.22 30.15 -0.95
CA GLU A 376 -26.21 29.81 0.47
C GLU A 376 -26.98 30.86 1.29
N GLY A 377 -27.91 30.40 2.13
CA GLY A 377 -28.69 31.27 3.03
C GLY A 377 -29.69 32.25 2.37
N LYS A 378 -29.79 32.29 1.03
CA LYS A 378 -30.63 33.29 0.32
C LYS A 378 -31.81 32.71 -0.46
N ASN A 379 -31.65 31.53 -1.04
CA ASN A 379 -32.61 30.97 -2.01
C ASN A 379 -33.20 29.61 -1.60
N GLN A 380 -32.86 29.12 -0.40
CA GLN A 380 -33.39 27.86 0.15
C GLN A 380 -34.87 28.03 0.56
N GLY A 381 -35.73 27.12 0.10
CA GLY A 381 -37.16 27.09 0.47
C GLY A 381 -38.09 28.02 -0.34
N LYS A 382 -37.59 28.66 -1.41
CA LYS A 382 -38.44 29.44 -2.33
C LYS A 382 -39.35 28.52 -3.16
N LEU A 383 -40.61 28.94 -3.34
CA LEU A 383 -41.59 28.24 -4.18
C LEU A 383 -41.22 28.42 -5.67
N TYR A 384 -41.03 27.30 -6.38
CA TYR A 384 -40.87 27.29 -7.83
C TYR A 384 -42.17 26.83 -8.48
N ALA A 385 -42.86 27.74 -9.16
CA ALA A 385 -44.10 27.47 -9.88
C ALA A 385 -43.91 27.75 -11.37
N THR A 386 -44.19 26.77 -12.22
CA THR A 386 -44.10 26.89 -13.68
C THR A 386 -45.43 26.52 -14.31
N THR A 387 -45.99 27.42 -15.13
CA THR A 387 -47.10 27.10 -16.04
C THR A 387 -46.53 26.68 -17.38
N LYS A 388 -46.87 25.47 -17.84
CA LYS A 388 -46.41 24.90 -19.11
C LYS A 388 -47.59 24.71 -20.05
N TRP A 389 -47.54 25.27 -21.25
CA TRP A 389 -48.50 25.03 -22.34
C TRP A 389 -47.77 24.36 -23.52
N GLY A 390 -48.22 23.18 -23.96
CA GLY A 390 -47.54 22.34 -24.97
C GLY A 390 -46.42 21.44 -24.41
N GLU A 391 -45.62 20.81 -25.29
CA GLU A 391 -44.45 19.98 -24.89
C GLU A 391 -43.17 20.80 -24.61
N GLU A 392 -43.11 22.04 -25.08
CA GLU A 392 -41.89 22.86 -25.07
C GLU A 392 -41.84 23.81 -23.86
N GLY A 393 -40.72 23.78 -23.13
CA GLY A 393 -40.46 24.63 -21.98
C GLY A 393 -39.08 24.31 -21.42
N TRP A 394 -38.45 25.27 -20.73
CA TRP A 394 -37.14 25.07 -20.12
C TRP A 394 -37.20 23.88 -19.15
N LYS A 395 -36.33 22.90 -19.36
CA LYS A 395 -36.28 21.69 -18.54
C LYS A 395 -35.00 21.69 -17.73
N PHE A 396 -35.15 21.61 -16.42
CA PHE A 396 -34.06 21.43 -15.48
C PHE A 396 -34.09 19.97 -15.03
N GLU A 397 -33.19 19.16 -15.57
CA GLU A 397 -33.04 17.78 -15.13
C GLU A 397 -31.97 17.73 -14.05
N GLU A 398 -32.33 17.17 -12.89
CA GLU A 398 -31.33 16.81 -11.89
C GLU A 398 -30.54 15.63 -12.45
N PHE A 399 -29.21 15.75 -12.46
CA PHE A 399 -28.35 14.61 -12.70
C PHE A 399 -28.00 14.04 -11.32
N PRO A 400 -28.63 12.93 -10.88
CA PRO A 400 -28.37 12.37 -9.56
C PRO A 400 -26.94 11.81 -9.55
N GLY A 401 -26.00 12.64 -9.15
CA GLY A 401 -24.64 12.23 -8.90
C GLY A 401 -24.65 11.20 -7.78
N LYS A 402 -24.41 9.92 -8.10
CA LYS A 402 -24.14 8.87 -7.10
C LYS A 402 -22.76 9.03 -6.48
N PHE A 403 -22.34 10.27 -6.22
CA PHE A 403 -21.04 10.59 -5.66
C PHE A 403 -20.91 9.90 -4.30
N LYS A 404 -21.94 10.01 -3.45
CA LYS A 404 -21.96 9.35 -2.14
C LYS A 404 -21.70 7.84 -2.29
N ASP A 405 -22.38 7.16 -3.22
CA ASP A 405 -22.18 5.73 -3.45
C ASP A 405 -20.76 5.41 -3.92
N PHE A 406 -20.15 6.26 -4.77
CA PHE A 406 -18.76 6.11 -5.19
C PHE A 406 -17.79 6.26 -4.01
N PHE A 407 -17.89 7.35 -3.24
CA PHE A 407 -17.06 7.58 -2.05
C PHE A 407 -17.24 6.45 -1.04
N ASP A 408 -18.48 6.08 -0.71
CA ASP A 408 -18.79 4.99 0.21
C ASP A 408 -18.22 3.66 -0.27
N THR A 409 -18.24 3.38 -1.58
CA THR A 409 -17.67 2.16 -2.17
C THR A 409 -16.14 2.15 -2.06
N VAL A 410 -15.47 3.24 -2.42
CA VAL A 410 -14.01 3.36 -2.33
C VAL A 410 -13.55 3.24 -0.88
N LEU A 411 -14.22 3.95 0.05
CA LEU A 411 -13.91 3.90 1.48
C LEU A 411 -14.15 2.50 2.08
N LYS A 412 -15.24 1.82 1.73
CA LYS A 412 -15.49 0.43 2.17
C LYS A 412 -14.44 -0.54 1.65
N TYR A 413 -14.02 -0.38 0.40
CA TYR A 413 -12.98 -1.23 -0.17
C TYR A 413 -11.62 -0.97 0.50
N GLU A 414 -11.28 0.29 0.77
CA GLU A 414 -10.10 0.67 1.54
C GLU A 414 -10.12 0.08 2.96
N GLU A 415 -11.26 0.14 3.65
CA GLU A 415 -11.43 -0.46 4.97
C GLU A 415 -11.18 -1.98 4.93
N TYR A 416 -11.74 -2.67 3.93
CA TYR A 416 -11.50 -4.10 3.72
C TYR A 416 -10.03 -4.40 3.44
N ALA A 417 -9.39 -3.60 2.57
CA ALA A 417 -7.97 -3.75 2.23
C ALA A 417 -7.08 -3.57 3.46
N ASN A 418 -7.36 -2.58 4.30
CA ASN A 418 -6.63 -2.34 5.55
C ASN A 418 -6.78 -3.53 6.53
N LYS A 419 -8.00 -4.08 6.66
CA LYS A 419 -8.23 -5.29 7.46
C LYS A 419 -7.44 -6.48 6.92
N ALA A 420 -7.49 -6.71 5.60
CA ALA A 420 -6.74 -7.79 4.95
C ALA A 420 -5.23 -7.64 5.18
N ILE A 421 -4.68 -6.42 5.12
CA ILE A 421 -3.27 -6.14 5.40
C ILE A 421 -2.90 -6.51 6.84
N LEU A 422 -3.67 -6.06 7.83
CA LEU A 422 -3.45 -6.39 9.24
C LEU A 422 -3.52 -7.90 9.50
N THR A 423 -4.54 -8.56 8.96
CA THR A 423 -4.70 -10.02 9.05
C THR A 423 -3.53 -10.75 8.40
N GLY A 424 -3.10 -10.32 7.22
CA GLY A 424 -1.97 -10.92 6.52
C GLY A 424 -0.64 -10.72 7.24
N LYS A 425 -0.46 -9.62 7.98
CA LYS A 425 0.71 -9.39 8.86
C LYS A 425 0.65 -10.17 10.18
N GLY A 426 -0.50 -10.75 10.51
CA GLY A 426 -0.69 -11.50 11.75
C GLY A 426 -0.77 -10.62 12.99
N VAL A 427 -1.08 -9.33 12.85
CA VAL A 427 -1.26 -8.40 13.97
C VAL A 427 -2.76 -8.11 14.13
N PRO A 428 -3.42 -8.59 15.21
CA PRO A 428 -4.82 -8.29 15.48
C PRO A 428 -5.07 -6.78 15.57
N SER A 429 -6.22 -6.32 15.04
CA SER A 429 -6.58 -4.89 15.08
C SER A 429 -6.53 -4.32 16.50
N SER A 430 -6.96 -5.11 17.50
CA SER A 430 -6.97 -4.78 18.93
C SER A 430 -5.62 -4.37 19.52
N ILE A 431 -4.50 -4.86 18.95
CA ILE A 431 -3.15 -4.55 19.44
C ILE A 431 -2.36 -3.68 18.46
N SER A 432 -2.94 -3.37 17.30
CA SER A 432 -2.31 -2.57 16.24
C SER A 432 -2.66 -1.08 16.31
N ASN A 433 -3.63 -0.66 17.14
CA ASN A 433 -4.27 0.67 17.15
C ASN A 433 -4.73 1.17 15.76
N VAL A 434 -4.92 0.26 14.80
CA VAL A 434 -5.53 0.58 13.51
C VAL A 434 -7.02 0.30 13.65
N ASP A 435 -7.76 1.35 14.02
CA ASP A 435 -9.20 1.28 14.14
C ASP A 435 -9.82 1.47 12.76
N GLY A 436 -10.47 0.42 12.25
CA GLY A 436 -11.38 0.58 11.12
C GLY A 436 -12.50 1.51 11.56
N SER A 437 -12.55 2.70 10.97
CA SER A 437 -13.71 3.61 10.93
C SER A 437 -14.68 3.50 12.11
N GLY A 438 -14.20 3.77 13.33
CA GLY A 438 -15.08 3.98 14.48
C GLY A 438 -15.47 2.76 15.31
N ILE A 439 -14.80 1.61 15.23
CA ILE A 439 -14.91 0.59 16.30
C ILE A 439 -14.08 1.05 17.52
N ILE A 440 -14.64 1.99 18.25
CA ILE A 440 -14.20 2.34 19.60
C ILE A 440 -14.54 1.13 20.48
N SER A 441 -13.54 0.59 21.18
CA SER A 441 -13.63 -0.44 22.21
C SER A 441 -13.83 -1.89 21.75
N LYS A 442 -12.71 -2.60 21.51
CA LYS A 442 -12.66 -4.02 21.87
C LYS A 442 -12.52 -4.12 23.39
N SER A 443 -13.23 -5.05 24.02
CA SER A 443 -13.12 -5.30 25.46
C SER A 443 -11.64 -5.47 25.85
N GLY A 444 -11.22 -4.91 26.99
CA GLY A 444 -9.86 -5.10 27.50
C GLY A 444 -9.46 -6.58 27.63
N SER A 445 -10.43 -7.48 27.84
CA SER A 445 -10.20 -8.93 27.83
C SER A 445 -9.88 -9.50 26.44
N GLU A 446 -10.51 -9.01 25.37
CA GLU A 446 -10.25 -9.47 24.00
C GLU A 446 -8.86 -9.01 23.55
N ALA A 447 -8.52 -7.74 23.82
CA ALA A 447 -7.19 -7.21 23.55
C ALA A 447 -6.10 -8.00 24.28
N TYR A 448 -6.37 -8.38 25.54
CA TYR A 448 -5.49 -9.20 26.36
C TYR A 448 -5.23 -10.59 25.75
N TYR A 449 -6.28 -11.34 25.38
CA TYR A 449 -6.11 -12.65 24.79
C TYR A 449 -5.45 -12.60 23.40
N ASN A 450 -5.77 -11.59 22.59
CA ASN A 450 -5.12 -11.38 21.29
C ASN A 450 -3.62 -11.08 21.45
N TYR A 451 -3.25 -10.30 22.48
CA TYR A 451 -1.84 -10.07 22.82
C TYR A 451 -1.14 -11.38 23.24
N LEU A 452 -1.76 -12.20 24.10
CA LEU A 452 -1.19 -13.49 24.50
C LEU A 452 -0.96 -14.42 23.31
N LEU A 453 -1.94 -14.56 22.41
CA LEU A 453 -1.81 -15.37 21.21
C LEU A 453 -0.70 -14.85 20.31
N TYR A 454 -0.59 -13.53 20.16
CA TYR A 454 0.49 -12.92 19.39
C TYR A 454 1.87 -13.22 20.01
N VAL A 455 2.05 -13.05 21.32
CA VAL A 455 3.32 -13.34 22.01
C VAL A 455 3.72 -14.82 21.83
N MET A 456 2.76 -15.75 21.87
CA MET A 456 3.04 -17.17 21.66
C MET A 456 3.60 -17.49 20.26
N THR A 457 3.22 -16.73 19.22
CA THR A 457 3.74 -16.95 17.85
C THR A 457 5.14 -16.39 17.63
N LEU A 458 5.61 -15.45 18.47
CA LEU A 458 6.93 -14.82 18.34
C LEU A 458 8.11 -15.79 18.54
N THR A 459 7.89 -16.95 19.16
CA THR A 459 8.94 -17.94 19.46
C THR A 459 9.76 -18.33 18.21
N LEU A 460 9.11 -18.49 17.06
CA LEU A 460 9.81 -18.86 15.81
C LEU A 460 10.60 -17.68 15.24
N ASP A 461 10.01 -16.49 15.26
CA ASP A 461 10.64 -15.27 14.77
C ASP A 461 11.88 -14.93 15.63
N GLU A 462 11.76 -15.05 16.95
CA GLU A 462 12.86 -14.87 17.92
C GLU A 462 14.02 -15.84 17.64
N TYR A 463 13.72 -17.11 17.32
CA TYR A 463 14.76 -18.10 16.99
C TYR A 463 15.65 -17.65 15.82
N PHE A 464 15.07 -17.07 14.77
CA PHE A 464 15.84 -16.59 13.62
C PHE A 464 16.65 -15.34 13.94
N VAL A 465 16.04 -14.38 14.64
CA VAL A 465 16.68 -13.12 15.06
C VAL A 465 17.88 -13.39 15.97
N LEU A 466 17.71 -14.22 17.00
CA LEU A 466 18.76 -14.48 18.00
C LEU A 466 19.70 -15.62 17.62
N LYS A 467 19.55 -16.23 16.44
CA LYS A 467 20.31 -17.42 16.02
C LYS A 467 21.81 -17.20 16.08
N ASP A 468 22.26 -16.08 15.51
CA ASP A 468 23.69 -15.79 15.38
C ASP A 468 24.29 -15.30 16.70
N LEU A 469 23.53 -14.55 17.50
CA LEU A 469 23.92 -14.15 18.86
C LEU A 469 24.09 -15.37 19.76
N ASN A 470 23.09 -16.24 19.83
CA ASN A 470 23.15 -17.46 20.63
C ASN A 470 24.29 -18.39 20.17
N ARG A 471 24.53 -18.48 18.86
CA ARG A 471 25.67 -19.23 18.32
C ARG A 471 26.99 -18.60 18.76
N ALA A 472 27.13 -17.27 18.71
CA ALA A 472 28.34 -16.58 19.12
C ALA A 472 28.62 -16.78 20.62
N ILE A 473 27.59 -16.64 21.47
CA ILE A 473 27.68 -16.94 22.91
C ILE A 473 28.19 -18.37 23.12
N HIS A 474 27.61 -19.37 22.44
CA HIS A 474 28.03 -20.78 22.61
C HIS A 474 29.42 -21.10 22.07
N ILE A 475 29.93 -20.32 21.11
CA ILE A 475 31.30 -20.46 20.61
C ILE A 475 32.30 -19.85 21.60
N ASN A 476 32.01 -18.66 22.13
CA ASN A 476 32.86 -17.96 23.09
C ASN A 476 32.83 -18.62 24.48
N PHE A 477 31.67 -19.13 24.88
CA PHE A 477 31.40 -19.69 26.20
C PHE A 477 30.84 -21.12 26.07
N PRO A 478 31.69 -22.15 25.87
CA PRO A 478 31.23 -23.52 25.71
C PRO A 478 30.45 -24.07 26.91
N TYR A 479 30.67 -23.54 28.12
CA TYR A 479 29.90 -23.92 29.30
C TYR A 479 28.43 -23.47 29.19
N ALA A 480 28.16 -22.27 28.64
CA ALA A 480 26.81 -21.76 28.42
C ALA A 480 25.98 -22.72 27.54
N LYS A 481 26.62 -23.35 26.55
CA LYS A 481 25.99 -24.40 25.73
C LYS A 481 25.65 -25.66 26.54
N LYS A 482 26.54 -26.09 27.44
CA LYS A 482 26.33 -27.28 28.30
C LYS A 482 25.20 -27.04 29.31
N GLU A 483 25.13 -25.83 29.84
CA GLU A 483 24.13 -25.41 30.85
C GLU A 483 22.80 -24.97 30.22
N GLY A 484 22.74 -24.88 28.89
CA GLY A 484 21.53 -24.49 28.16
C GLY A 484 21.21 -22.99 28.25
N ILE A 485 22.18 -22.15 28.60
CA ILE A 485 22.05 -20.69 28.66
C ILE A 485 21.94 -20.13 27.24
N LYS A 486 20.96 -19.26 27.01
CA LYS A 486 20.69 -18.59 25.73
C LYS A 486 20.19 -17.17 25.98
N ALA A 487 20.43 -16.27 25.03
CA ALA A 487 19.76 -14.98 24.95
C ALA A 487 18.34 -15.15 24.37
N GLY A 488 17.38 -14.44 24.95
CA GLY A 488 15.98 -14.33 24.56
C GLY A 488 15.46 -12.93 24.82
N PHE A 489 14.36 -12.53 24.20
CA PHE A 489 13.70 -11.27 24.51
C PHE A 489 12.81 -11.41 25.74
N TRP A 490 12.90 -10.41 26.62
CA TRP A 490 12.04 -10.33 27.79
C TRP A 490 10.74 -9.62 27.42
N ILE A 491 9.67 -10.39 27.26
CA ILE A 491 8.34 -9.88 26.96
C ILE A 491 7.47 -10.02 28.19
N ASP A 492 7.03 -8.89 28.74
CA ASP A 492 6.08 -8.89 29.86
C ASP A 492 4.68 -9.25 29.37
N ILE A 493 4.08 -10.20 30.09
CA ILE A 493 2.67 -10.51 30.00
C ILE A 493 1.99 -9.76 31.15
N PRO A 494 1.14 -8.75 30.88
CA PRO A 494 0.45 -8.05 31.95
C PRO A 494 -0.44 -9.03 32.73
N ALA A 495 -0.53 -8.86 34.05
CA ALA A 495 -1.50 -9.60 34.84
C ALA A 495 -2.92 -9.06 34.58
N LYS A 496 -3.95 -9.91 34.65
CA LYS A 496 -5.32 -9.40 34.63
C LYS A 496 -5.55 -8.58 35.91
N LEU A 497 -6.22 -7.43 35.80
CA LEU A 497 -6.58 -6.57 36.95
C LEU A 497 -7.42 -7.30 38.01
N GLN A 498 -8.14 -8.36 37.60
CA GLN A 498 -8.92 -9.23 38.49
C GLN A 498 -8.04 -10.23 39.27
N GLU A 499 -6.84 -10.53 38.77
CA GLU A 499 -5.88 -11.47 39.35
C GLU A 499 -4.75 -10.75 40.12
N THR A 500 -4.67 -9.41 40.02
CA THR A 500 -3.75 -8.57 40.80
C THR A 500 -4.41 -8.14 42.10
N THR A 501 -3.68 -8.29 43.21
CA THR A 501 -4.14 -7.80 44.51
C THR A 501 -4.36 -6.28 44.47
N PRO A 502 -5.26 -5.70 45.28
CA PRO A 502 -5.51 -4.25 45.27
C PRO A 502 -4.23 -3.40 45.48
N SER A 503 -3.23 -3.93 46.18
CA SER A 503 -1.91 -3.34 46.40
C SER A 503 -0.97 -3.37 45.20
N GLU A 504 -1.15 -4.31 44.27
CA GLU A 504 -0.31 -4.50 43.07
C GLU A 504 -0.95 -3.90 41.80
N ARG A 505 -2.19 -3.41 41.89
CA ARG A 505 -2.80 -2.67 40.80
C ARG A 505 -2.02 -1.38 40.57
N PRO A 506 -1.85 -0.91 39.32
CA PRO A 506 -1.19 0.35 39.03
C PRO A 506 -1.90 1.51 39.77
N THR A 507 -1.38 1.89 40.92
CA THR A 507 -1.88 2.98 41.74
C THR A 507 -1.15 4.25 41.30
N LYS A 508 -1.86 5.04 40.49
CA LYS A 508 -1.47 6.39 40.03
C LYS A 508 -0.21 6.45 39.16
N THR A 509 -0.42 7.08 38.02
CA THR A 509 0.49 7.63 37.02
C THR A 509 1.95 7.85 37.46
N ALA A 510 2.85 7.51 36.52
CA ALA A 510 4.27 7.87 36.52
C ALA A 510 4.53 9.35 36.83
N THR A 511 5.76 9.60 37.31
CA THR A 511 6.37 10.87 37.76
C THR A 511 5.79 11.46 39.04
N ALA A 512 6.15 10.87 40.17
CA ALA A 512 6.50 11.65 41.34
C ALA A 512 8.03 11.53 41.47
N ASP A 513 8.75 12.46 40.85
CA ASP A 513 10.10 12.74 41.32
C ASP A 513 9.96 13.16 42.78
N GLN A 514 10.57 12.37 43.67
CA GLN A 514 10.73 12.76 45.06
C GLN A 514 11.96 13.66 45.12
N ASP A 515 11.73 14.93 45.46
CA ASP A 515 12.78 15.90 45.82
C ASP A 515 13.73 15.37 46.91
#